data_AF-A0AAV4SPN0-F1
#
_entry.id   AF-A0AAV4SPN0-F1
#
_cell.length_a   1.000
_cell.length_b   1.000
_cell.length_c   1.000
_cell.angle_alpha   90.00
_cell.angle_beta   90.00
_cell.angle_gamma   90.00
#
_symmetry.space_group_name_H-M   'P 1'
#
loop_
_entity.id
_entity.type
_entity.pdbx_description
1 polymer ?
#
loop_
_entity_poly.entity_id
_entity_poly.type
_entity_poly.pdbx_seq_one_letter_code
_entity_poly.pdbx_strand_id
1 'polypeptide(L)'
;MYLLLQRSDDKWEFFSGFVYGAALVALFLVSTFFHYVFYTKRFRSLKEMLHMCDRAIIYIFIAASYTPWLLLKDAERNFWTQNLSWIVWTMAILGIIYQYFFHER
;
A
#
# COMPACT_ATOMS: atom_id res chain seq x y z
N MET A 1 30.98 -17.07 6.39
CA MET A 1 30.18 -17.42 5.20
C MET A 1 28.86 -18.08 5.58
N TYR A 2 28.87 -19.26 6.21
CA TYR A 2 27.66 -19.99 6.61
C TYR A 2 26.76 -19.23 7.59
N LEU A 3 27.35 -18.52 8.57
CA LEU A 3 26.63 -17.64 9.51
C LEU A 3 26.03 -16.38 8.86
N LEU A 4 26.57 -15.92 7.73
CA LEU A 4 26.01 -14.78 6.97
C LEU A 4 24.83 -15.23 6.10
N LEU A 5 24.90 -16.45 5.54
CA LEU A 5 23.81 -17.07 4.79
C LEU A 5 22.62 -17.44 5.68
N GLN A 6 22.86 -17.86 6.94
CA GLN A 6 21.77 -18.09 7.91
C GLN A 6 21.11 -16.81 8.45
N ARG A 7 21.77 -15.66 8.30
CA ARG A 7 21.21 -14.34 8.67
C ARG A 7 20.54 -13.62 7.50
N SER A 8 20.65 -14.14 6.28
CA SER A 8 19.93 -13.62 5.11
C SER A 8 18.47 -14.07 5.22
N ASP A 9 17.68 -13.26 5.91
CA ASP A 9 16.24 -13.42 6.00
C ASP A 9 15.58 -12.97 4.67
N ASP A 10 15.87 -13.70 3.58
CA ASP A 10 15.36 -13.41 2.22
C ASP A 10 13.82 -13.32 2.18
N LYS A 11 13.13 -13.93 3.15
CA LYS A 11 11.67 -13.92 3.27
C LYS A 11 11.11 -12.53 3.55
N TRP A 12 11.76 -11.75 4.41
CA TRP A 12 11.29 -10.41 4.75
C TRP A 12 11.58 -9.42 3.62
N GLU A 13 12.71 -9.60 2.94
CA GLU A 13 13.03 -8.83 1.74
C GLU A 13 12.00 -9.08 0.64
N PHE A 14 11.72 -10.35 0.36
CA PHE A 14 10.69 -10.76 -0.61
C PHE A 14 9.31 -10.21 -0.23
N PHE A 15 8.89 -10.35 1.03
CA PHE A 15 7.60 -9.86 1.48
C PHE A 15 7.48 -8.34 1.32
N SER A 16 8.52 -7.59 1.71
CA SER A 16 8.51 -6.13 1.61
C SER A 16 8.50 -5.64 0.15
N GLY A 17 9.28 -6.30 -0.72
CA GLY A 17 9.29 -6.03 -2.15
C GLY A 17 7.95 -6.38 -2.81
N PHE A 18 7.33 -7.49 -2.39
CA PHE A 18 6.01 -7.89 -2.87
C PHE A 18 4.92 -6.89 -2.49
N VAL A 19 4.88 -6.44 -1.23
CA VAL A 19 3.89 -5.45 -0.76
C VAL A 19 4.03 -4.14 -1.51
N TYR A 20 5.25 -3.62 -1.64
CA TYR A 20 5.51 -2.39 -2.39
C TYR A 20 5.15 -2.54 -3.87
N GLY A 21 5.59 -3.62 -4.52
CA GLY A 21 5.32 -3.89 -5.92
C GLY A 21 3.83 -4.07 -6.21
N ALA A 22 3.11 -4.82 -5.37
CA ALA A 22 1.67 -5.01 -5.49
C ALA A 22 0.90 -3.69 -5.34
N ALA A 23 1.28 -2.85 -4.37
CA ALA A 23 0.67 -1.53 -4.19
C ALA A 23 0.93 -0.60 -5.38
N LEU A 24 2.15 -0.62 -5.94
CA LEU A 24 2.50 0.17 -7.12
C LEU A 24 1.74 -0.30 -8.37
N VAL A 25 1.64 -1.60 -8.59
CA VAL A 25 0.83 -2.16 -9.69
C VAL A 25 -0.63 -1.77 -9.51
N ALA A 26 -1.18 -1.90 -8.30
CA ALA A 26 -2.56 -1.52 -8.01
C ALA A 26 -2.81 -0.02 -8.24
N LEU A 27 -1.88 0.86 -7.86
CA LEU A 27 -1.94 2.30 -8.14
C LEU A 27 -2.10 2.58 -9.64
N PHE A 28 -1.23 1.99 -10.46
CA PHE A 28 -1.30 2.17 -11.92
C PHE A 28 -2.54 1.55 -12.54
N LEU A 29 -2.98 0.38 -12.06
CA LEU A 29 -4.20 -0.26 -12.53
C LEU A 29 -5.43 0.61 -12.24
N VAL A 30 -5.59 1.09 -11.01
CA VAL A 30 -6.71 1.94 -10.63
C VAL A 30 -6.73 3.22 -11.47
N SER A 31 -5.58 3.87 -11.63
CA SER A 31 -5.46 5.08 -12.46
C SER A 31 -5.82 4.82 -13.94
N THR A 32 -5.37 3.68 -14.47
CA THR A 32 -5.67 3.27 -15.86
C THR A 32 -7.16 2.96 -16.04
N PHE A 33 -7.76 2.19 -15.13
CA PHE A 33 -9.19 1.87 -15.18
C PHE A 33 -10.06 3.12 -15.01
N PHE A 34 -9.64 4.06 -14.15
CA PHE A 34 -10.35 5.32 -13.96
C PHE A 34 -10.41 6.11 -15.27
N HIS A 35 -9.27 6.26 -15.96
CA HIS A 35 -9.23 6.94 -17.27
C HIS A 35 -10.05 6.20 -18.33
N TYR A 36 -9.97 4.87 -18.38
CA TYR A 36 -10.72 4.07 -19.34
C TYR A 36 -12.25 4.19 -19.16
N VAL A 37 -12.73 4.11 -17.91
CA VAL A 37 -14.16 4.24 -17.59
C VAL A 37 -14.64 5.68 -17.80
N PHE A 38 -13.81 6.68 -17.49
CA PHE A 38 -14.12 8.09 -17.78
C PHE A 38 -14.35 8.33 -19.28
N TYR A 39 -13.53 7.71 -20.14
CA TYR A 39 -13.67 7.80 -21.59
C TYR A 39 -14.92 7.08 -22.10
N THR A 40 -15.26 5.93 -21.51
CA THR A 40 -16.36 5.07 -21.98
C THR A 40 -17.75 5.58 -21.58
N LYS A 41 -17.87 6.44 -20.52
CA LYS A 41 -19.12 7.07 -20.00
C LYS A 41 -20.35 6.15 -19.77
N ARG A 42 -20.20 4.84 -19.92
CA ARG A 42 -21.32 3.88 -20.00
C ARG A 42 -21.77 3.32 -18.64
N PHE A 43 -20.92 3.42 -17.61
CA PHE A 43 -21.15 2.77 -16.31
C PHE A 43 -21.00 3.77 -15.16
N ARG A 44 -22.13 4.31 -14.68
CA ARG A 44 -22.16 5.28 -13.57
C ARG A 44 -21.66 4.68 -12.25
N SER A 45 -22.09 3.47 -11.92
CA SER A 45 -21.70 2.77 -10.68
C SER A 45 -20.20 2.42 -10.66
N LEU A 46 -19.62 1.99 -11.79
CA LEU A 46 -18.18 1.71 -11.86
C LEU A 46 -17.35 2.98 -11.70
N LYS A 47 -17.82 4.12 -12.20
CA LYS A 47 -17.13 5.40 -12.05
C LYS A 47 -17.03 5.82 -10.58
N GLU A 48 -18.10 5.66 -9.81
CA GLU A 48 -18.12 5.95 -8.36
C GLU A 48 -17.16 5.03 -7.60
N MET A 49 -17.22 3.72 -7.86
CA MET A 49 -16.31 2.75 -7.25
C MET A 49 -14.84 3.04 -7.59
N LEU A 50 -14.52 3.35 -8.84
CA LEU A 50 -13.16 3.69 -9.26
C LEU A 50 -12.66 5.00 -8.65
N HIS A 51 -13.54 5.98 -8.49
CA HIS A 51 -13.20 7.25 -7.85
C HIS A 51 -12.87 7.06 -6.36
N MET A 52 -13.59 6.15 -5.68
CA MET A 52 -13.28 5.74 -4.31
C MET A 52 -11.95 4.98 -4.24
N CYS A 53 -11.74 4.01 -5.15
CA CYS A 53 -10.49 3.24 -5.23
C CYS A 53 -9.27 4.12 -5.49
N ASP A 54 -9.36 5.12 -6.38
CA ASP A 54 -8.27 6.05 -6.72
C ASP A 54 -7.80 6.86 -5.51
N ARG A 55 -8.73 7.24 -4.64
CA ARG A 55 -8.36 7.93 -3.41
C ARG A 55 -7.81 6.98 -2.34
N ALA A 56 -8.42 5.80 -2.18
CA ALA A 56 -7.96 4.80 -1.22
C ALA A 56 -6.56 4.26 -1.55
N ILE A 57 -6.23 4.08 -2.83
CA ILE A 57 -4.96 3.49 -3.24
C ILE A 57 -3.76 4.38 -2.90
N ILE A 58 -3.94 5.70 -2.79
CA ILE A 58 -2.90 6.62 -2.35
C ILE A 58 -2.51 6.34 -0.89
N TYR A 59 -3.48 6.14 0.00
CA TYR A 59 -3.21 5.81 1.41
C TYR A 59 -2.48 4.46 1.55
N ILE A 60 -2.92 3.46 0.78
CA ILE A 60 -2.27 2.14 0.75
C ILE A 60 -0.85 2.26 0.21
N PHE A 61 -0.65 3.01 -0.87
CA PHE A 61 0.67 3.20 -1.49
C PHE A 61 1.66 3.90 -0.54
N ILE A 62 1.21 4.93 0.18
CA ILE A 62 2.03 5.59 1.20
C ILE A 62 2.49 4.55 2.24
N ALA A 63 1.57 3.77 2.84
CA ALA A 63 1.94 2.75 3.82
C ALA A 63 2.86 1.65 3.25
N ALA A 64 2.57 1.19 2.03
CA ALA A 64 3.37 0.17 1.35
C ALA A 64 4.78 0.67 1.01
N SER A 65 4.96 1.96 0.66
CA SER A 65 6.28 2.55 0.40
C SER A 65 7.20 2.63 1.62
N TYR A 66 6.63 2.74 2.82
CA TYR A 66 7.39 2.70 4.08
C TYR A 66 7.73 1.28 4.53
N THR A 67 6.98 0.27 4.08
CA THR A 67 7.16 -1.15 4.45
C THR A 67 8.58 -1.68 4.17
N PRO A 68 9.18 -1.54 2.96
CA PRO A 68 10.56 -1.98 2.73
C PRO A 68 11.56 -1.21 3.59
N TRP A 69 11.35 0.09 3.80
CA TRP A 69 12.25 0.88 4.65
C TRP A 69 12.21 0.46 6.12
N LEU A 70 11.06 0.00 6.61
CA LEU A 70 10.87 -0.43 7.99
C LEU A 70 11.28 -1.89 8.22
N LEU A 71 11.18 -2.75 7.21
CA LEU A 71 11.56 -4.17 7.32
C LEU A 71 13.01 -4.47 6.91
N LEU A 72 13.56 -3.77 5.91
CA LEU A 72 14.92 -4.04 5.41
C LEU A 72 16.01 -3.28 6.16
N LYS A 73 15.70 -2.10 6.70
CA LYS A 73 16.73 -1.24 7.31
C LYS A 73 17.22 -1.77 8.66
N ASP A 74 16.43 -2.61 9.32
CA ASP A 74 16.72 -3.15 10.64
C ASP A 74 16.89 -4.68 10.58
N ALA A 75 18.08 -5.13 10.16
CA ALA A 75 18.56 -6.49 10.45
C ALA A 75 18.65 -6.76 11.97
N GLU A 76 18.52 -5.73 12.80
CA GLU A 76 18.25 -5.81 14.23
C GLU A 76 16.83 -5.34 14.50
N ARG A 77 15.91 -6.29 14.48
CA ARG A 77 14.47 -6.18 14.74
C ARG A 77 14.15 -5.31 15.97
N ASN A 78 14.19 -3.99 15.80
CA ASN A 78 14.00 -3.02 16.86
C ASN A 78 12.49 -2.92 17.16
N PHE A 79 12.14 -2.85 18.44
CA PHE A 79 10.72 -2.73 18.84
C PHE A 79 10.07 -1.51 18.18
N TRP A 80 10.81 -0.40 18.05
CA TRP A 80 10.32 0.85 17.48
C TRP A 80 9.92 0.77 16.01
N THR A 81 10.68 0.07 15.16
CA THR A 81 10.40 -0.01 13.72
C THR A 81 9.20 -0.88 13.39
N GLN A 82 8.99 -1.97 14.14
CA GLN A 82 7.76 -2.76 14.05
C GLN A 82 6.52 -1.96 14.47
N ASN A 83 6.60 -1.22 15.59
CA ASN A 83 5.48 -0.38 16.04
C ASN A 83 5.17 0.73 15.02
N LEU A 84 6.18 1.34 14.42
CA LEU A 84 5.98 2.37 13.40
C LEU A 84 5.28 1.81 12.15
N SER A 85 5.60 0.59 11.73
CA SER A 85 4.87 -0.08 10.64
C SER A 85 3.38 -0.23 10.97
N TRP A 86 3.05 -0.71 12.16
CA TRP A 86 1.65 -0.82 12.60
C TRP A 86 0.94 0.53 12.68
N ILE A 87 1.63 1.58 13.15
CA ILE A 87 1.07 2.93 13.21
C ILE A 87 0.77 3.45 11.80
N VAL A 88 1.69 3.30 10.86
CA VAL A 88 1.51 3.77 9.47
C VAL A 88 0.35 3.04 8.79
N TRP A 89 0.28 1.71 8.94
CA TRP A 89 -0.84 0.93 8.40
C TRP A 89 -2.18 1.27 9.05
N THR A 90 -2.20 1.50 10.37
CA THR A 90 -3.40 1.92 11.08
C THR A 90 -3.86 3.29 10.62
N MET A 91 -2.93 4.26 10.46
CA MET A 91 -3.27 5.58 9.92
C MET A 91 -3.77 5.52 8.48
N ALA A 92 -3.21 4.64 7.64
CA ALA A 92 -3.71 4.45 6.28
C ALA A 92 -5.15 3.94 6.28
N ILE A 93 -5.47 2.92 7.09
CA ILE A 93 -6.82 2.39 7.23
C ILE A 93 -7.78 3.46 7.76
N LEU A 94 -7.38 4.20 8.81
CA LEU A 94 -8.18 5.29 9.35
C LEU A 94 -8.42 6.41 8.32
N GLY A 95 -7.42 6.74 7.51
CA GLY A 95 -7.54 7.70 6.41
C GLY A 95 -8.54 7.27 5.35
N ILE A 96 -8.51 6.00 4.96
CA ILE A 96 -9.48 5.40 4.00
C ILE A 96 -10.89 5.45 4.58
N ILE A 97 -11.06 5.03 5.84
CA ILE A 97 -12.36 5.05 6.53
C ILE A 97 -12.90 6.49 6.62
N TYR A 98 -12.06 7.43 7.05
CA TYR A 98 -12.44 8.83 7.15
C TYR A 98 -12.89 9.39 5.80
N GLN A 99 -12.13 9.11 4.74
CA GLN A 99 -12.46 9.57 3.40
C GLN A 99 -13.77 8.96 2.88
N TYR A 100 -14.03 7.68 3.15
CA TYR A 100 -15.28 7.02 2.80
C TYR A 100 -16.48 7.64 3.51
N PHE A 101 -16.37 7.94 4.81
CA PHE A 101 -17.49 8.49 5.59
C PHE A 101 -17.75 9.99 5.35
N PHE A 102 -16.71 10.81 5.19
CA PHE A 102 -16.83 12.28 5.15
C PHE A 102 -16.76 12.90 3.76
N HIS A 103 -16.16 12.23 2.77
CA HIS A 103 -15.90 12.83 1.46
C HIS A 103 -16.78 12.31 0.33
N GLU A 104 -17.49 11.21 0.56
CA GLU A 104 -18.31 10.52 -0.46
C GLU A 104 -19.81 10.46 -0.10
N ARG A 105 -20.21 11.16 0.98
CA ARG A 105 -21.59 11.59 1.26
C ARG A 105 -21.75 13.05 0.88
#